data_AF-A0A352F5H9-F1
#
_entry.id   AF-A0A352F5H9-F1
#
_cell.length_a   1.000
_cell.length_b   1.000
_cell.length_c   1.000
_cell.angle_alpha   90.00
_cell.angle_beta   90.00
_cell.angle_gamma   90.00
#
_symmetry.space_group_name_H-M   'P 1'
#
loop_
_entity.id
_entity.type
_entity.pdbx_description
1 polymer ?
#
loop_
_entity_poly.entity_id
_entity_poly.type
_entity_poly.pdbx_seq_one_letter_code
_entity_poly.pdbx_strand_id
1 'polypeptide(L)' 'MSNNLDELTADAMKLPLRDRVQLAQRLVSTIDDEVETDTEALWFAEAERRLEELRSGSVEGIDSDEAFRTAREILKG' A
#
# COMPACT_ATOMS: atom_id res chain seq x y z
N MET A 1 2.55 -29.08 -4.78
CA MET A 1 3.68 -29.36 -3.88
C MET A 1 3.56 -28.40 -2.71
N SER A 2 3.35 -28.90 -1.50
CA SER A 2 3.28 -28.10 -0.29
C SER A 2 4.65 -28.15 0.38
N ASN A 3 5.56 -27.27 -0.04
CA ASN A 3 6.67 -26.93 0.84
C ASN A 3 6.05 -26.21 2.05
N ASN A 4 6.49 -26.57 3.25
CA ASN A 4 6.03 -25.88 4.46
C ASN A 4 6.39 -24.39 4.32
N LEU A 5 5.43 -23.49 4.60
CA LEU A 5 5.62 -22.03 4.53
C LEU A 5 6.87 -21.59 5.31
N ASP A 6 7.16 -22.27 6.42
CA ASP A 6 8.34 -22.00 7.25
C ASP A 6 9.65 -22.28 6.51
N GLU A 7 9.71 -23.37 5.74
CA GLU A 7 10.90 -23.75 4.96
C GLU A 7 11.13 -22.76 3.81
N LEU A 8 10.07 -22.41 3.09
CA LEU A 8 10.13 -21.39 2.03
C LEU A 8 10.55 -20.03 2.56
N THR A 9 10.05 -19.65 3.72
CA THR A 9 10.42 -18.39 4.39
C THR A 9 11.89 -18.42 4.80
N ALA A 10 12.36 -19.52 5.39
CA ALA A 10 13.76 -19.69 5.76
C ALA A 10 14.69 -19.59 4.54
N ASP A 11 14.30 -20.17 3.41
CA ASP A 11 15.07 -20.08 2.17
C ASP A 11 15.05 -18.67 1.56
N ALA A 12 13.90 -18.00 1.55
CA ALA A 12 13.79 -16.61 1.11
C ALA A 12 14.67 -15.67 1.95
N MET A 13 14.80 -15.91 3.26
CA MET A 13 15.63 -15.09 4.15
C MET A 13 17.14 -15.23 3.88
N LYS A 14 17.58 -16.32 3.23
CA LYS A 14 18.99 -16.51 2.82
C LYS A 14 19.38 -15.65 1.61
N LEU A 15 18.40 -15.13 0.85
CA LEU A 15 18.68 -14.30 -0.31
C LEU A 15 19.31 -12.95 0.09
N PRO A 16 20.13 -12.33 -0.78
CA PRO A 16 20.55 -10.94 -0.62
C PRO A 16 19.35 -9.99 -0.51
N LEU A 17 19.52 -8.84 0.18
CA LEU A 17 18.44 -7.87 0.41
C LEU A 17 17.71 -7.48 -0.89
N ARG A 18 18.46 -7.21 -1.96
CA ARG A 18 17.91 -6.83 -3.27
C ARG A 18 16.94 -7.89 -3.80
N ASP A 19 17.31 -9.15 -3.70
CA ASP A 19 16.54 -10.27 -4.24
C ASP A 19 15.32 -10.57 -3.36
N ARG A 20 15.43 -10.37 -2.04
CA ARG A 20 14.28 -10.40 -1.13
C ARG A 20 13.25 -9.33 -1.46
N VAL A 21 13.70 -8.09 -1.75
CA VAL A 21 12.80 -7.00 -2.17
C VAL A 21 12.10 -7.35 -3.48
N GLN A 22 12.83 -7.88 -4.46
CA GLN A 22 12.22 -8.31 -5.72
C GLN A 22 11.21 -9.45 -5.54
N LEU A 23 11.52 -10.43 -4.68
CA LEU A 23 10.60 -11.52 -4.36
C LEU A 23 9.34 -10.99 -3.67
N ALA A 24 9.48 -10.11 -2.68
CA ALA A 24 8.36 -9.47 -2.00
C ALA A 24 7.47 -8.69 -2.98
N GLN A 25 8.05 -7.92 -3.90
CA GLN A 25 7.30 -7.19 -4.93
C GLN A 25 6.47 -8.13 -5.82
N ARG A 26 7.04 -9.26 -6.25
CA ARG A 26 6.32 -10.25 -7.07
C ARG A 26 5.19 -10.93 -6.31
N LEU A 27 5.38 -11.23 -5.03
CA LEU A 27 4.34 -11.82 -4.19
C LEU A 27 3.21 -10.82 -3.92
N VAL A 28 3.54 -9.54 -3.72
CA VAL A 28 2.52 -8.50 -3.55
C VAL A 28 1.73 -8.29 -4.85
N SER A 29 2.38 -8.27 -6.01
CA SER A 29 1.65 -8.08 -7.29
C SER A 29 0.64 -9.20 -7.56
N THR A 30 0.88 -10.43 -7.10
CA THR A 30 -0.11 -11.50 -7.25
C THR A 30 -1.33 -11.33 -6.35
N ILE A 31 -1.19 -10.58 -5.25
CA ILE A 31 -2.32 -10.23 -4.38
C ILE A 31 -3.18 -9.18 -5.08
N ASP A 32 -2.57 -8.18 -5.74
CA ASP A 32 -3.32 -7.17 -6.50
C ASP A 32 -4.15 -7.80 -7.65
N ASP A 33 -3.66 -8.91 -8.23
CA ASP A 33 -4.38 -9.68 -9.26
C ASP A 33 -5.53 -10.54 -8.68
N GLU A 34 -5.46 -10.95 -7.41
CA GLU A 34 -6.50 -11.74 -6.72
C GLU A 34 -7.50 -10.85 -5.94
N VAL A 35 -7.09 -9.65 -5.53
CA VAL A 35 -7.93 -8.68 -4.82
C VAL A 35 -8.83 -8.00 -5.85
N GLU A 36 -10.01 -8.57 -5.98
CA GLU A 36 -11.14 -8.25 -6.86
C GLU A 36 -11.30 -6.74 -7.19
N THR A 37 -11.58 -6.48 -8.47
CA THR A 37 -11.88 -5.18 -9.12
C THR A 37 -12.82 -4.26 -8.35
N ASP A 38 -13.65 -4.80 -7.45
CA ASP A 38 -14.55 -4.03 -6.59
C ASP A 38 -13.80 -3.08 -5.64
N THR A 39 -12.56 -3.41 -5.27
CA THR A 39 -11.75 -2.56 -4.38
C THR A 39 -11.42 -1.24 -5.08
N GLU A 40 -11.06 -1.25 -6.35
CA GLU A 40 -10.75 -0.04 -7.13
C GLU A 40 -11.97 0.88 -7.26
N ALA A 41 -13.15 0.31 -7.51
CA ALA A 41 -14.41 1.06 -7.56
C ALA A 41 -14.74 1.72 -6.21
N LEU A 42 -14.51 1.02 -5.10
CA LEU A 42 -14.70 1.57 -3.74
C LEU A 42 -13.70 2.68 -3.43
N TRP A 43 -12.43 2.54 -3.83
CA TRP A 43 -11.41 3.59 -3.69
C TRP A 43 -11.77 4.82 -4.52
N PHE A 44 -12.27 4.63 -5.74
CA PHE A 44 -12.70 5.72 -6.61
C PHE A 44 -13.88 6.49 -6.00
N ALA A 45 -14.91 5.78 -5.53
CA ALA A 45 -16.06 6.38 -4.86
C ALA A 45 -15.66 7.18 -3.62
N GLU A 46 -14.72 6.67 -2.82
CA GLU A 46 -14.20 7.37 -1.65
C GLU A 46 -13.37 8.60 -2.03
N ALA A 47 -12.56 8.53 -3.10
CA ALA A 47 -11.80 9.66 -3.59
C ALA A 47 -12.71 10.80 -4.08
N GLU A 48 -13.78 10.47 -4.82
CA GLU A 48 -14.79 11.45 -5.25
C GLU A 48 -15.51 12.09 -4.06
N ARG A 49 -15.93 11.28 -3.07
CA ARG A 49 -16.57 11.78 -1.85
C ARG A 49 -15.69 12.79 -1.12
N ARG A 50 -14.41 12.46 -0.89
CA ARG A 50 -13.47 13.35 -0.19
C ARG A 50 -13.18 14.65 -0.96
N LEU A 51 -13.11 14.56 -2.29
CA LEU A 51 -12.91 15.74 -3.13
C LEU A 51 -14.10 16.70 -3.02
N GLU A 52 -15.32 16.17 -3.01
CA GLU A 52 -16.53 16.99 -2.85
C GLU A 52 -16.62 17.61 -1.45
N GLU A 53 -16.25 16.87 -0.39
CA GLU A 53 -16.19 17.41 0.97
C GLU A 53 -15.21 18.59 1.07
N LEU A 54 -14.04 18.50 0.42
CA LEU A 54 -13.08 19.59 0.35
C LEU A 54 -13.61 20.79 -0.44
N ARG A 55 -14.22 20.55 -1.62
CA ARG A 55 -14.75 21.62 -2.48
C ARG A 55 -15.93 22.36 -1.86
N SER A 56 -16.81 21.62 -1.19
CA SER A 56 -17.97 22.17 -0.48
C SER A 56 -17.59 22.89 0.82
N GLY A 57 -16.37 22.69 1.33
CA GLY A 57 -15.94 23.21 2.63
C GLY A 57 -16.57 22.46 3.82
N SER A 58 -17.13 21.27 3.58
CA SER A 58 -17.68 20.41 4.64
C SER A 58 -16.59 19.88 5.57
N VAL A 59 -15.34 19.87 5.10
CA VAL A 59 -14.15 19.55 5.88
C VAL A 59 -13.09 20.64 5.69
N GLU A 60 -12.27 20.86 6.72
CA GLU A 60 -11.11 21.73 6.64
C GLU A 60 -9.91 20.95 6.09
N GLY A 61 -9.32 21.45 5.00
CA GLY A 61 -8.11 20.89 4.42
C GLY A 61 -6.88 21.20 5.27
N ILE A 62 -5.87 20.35 5.18
CA ILE A 62 -4.53 20.61 5.73
C ILE A 62 -3.68 21.21 4.61
N ASP A 63 -2.83 22.18 4.94
CA ASP A 63 -1.85 22.71 3.98
C ASP A 63 -0.97 21.59 3.42
N SER A 64 -0.72 21.62 2.11
CA SER A 64 -0.02 20.54 1.43
C SER A 64 1.40 20.33 1.98
N ASP A 65 2.11 21.41 2.32
CA ASP A 65 3.48 21.31 2.82
C ASP A 65 3.51 20.66 4.21
N GLU A 66 2.54 21.00 5.04
CA GLU A 66 2.34 20.39 6.36
C GLU A 66 1.97 18.91 6.25
N ALA A 67 1.03 18.56 5.36
CA ALA A 67 0.60 17.19 5.14
C ALA A 67 1.77 16.30 4.70
N PHE A 68 2.54 16.74 3.69
CA PHE A 68 3.69 15.98 3.20
C PHE A 68 4.84 15.89 4.21
N ARG A 69 5.08 16.95 4.98
CA ARG A 69 6.09 16.94 6.05
C ARG A 69 5.74 15.88 7.10
N THR A 70 4.51 15.89 7.58
CA THR A 70 4.02 14.95 8.60
C THR A 70 4.12 13.50 8.13
N ALA A 71 3.69 13.21 6.89
CA ALA A 71 3.79 11.86 6.33
C ALA A 71 5.25 11.35 6.27
N ARG A 72 6.20 12.21 5.88
CA ARG A 72 7.63 11.85 5.87
C ARG A 72 8.21 11.65 7.26
N GLU A 73 7.75 12.39 8.26
CA GLU A 73 8.18 12.22 9.64
C GLU A 73 7.72 10.86 10.20
N ILE A 74 6.47 10.46 9.91
CA ILE A 74 5.93 9.16 10.32
C ILE A 74 6.74 8.00 9.70
N LEU A 75 7.11 8.09 8.42
CA LEU A 75 7.87 7.04 7.72
C LEU A 75 9.33 6.90 8.18
N LYS A 76 9.83 7.82 9.03
CA LYS A 76 11.19 7.74 9.61
C LYS A 76 11.23 7.00 10.94
N GLY A 77 10.09 6.70 11.56
CA GLY A 77 9.95 5.90 12.78
C GLY A 77 9.77 4.42 12.45
#